data_AF-A0A126RE33-F1
#
_entry.id   AF-A0A126RE33-F1
#
_cell.length_a   1.000
_cell.length_b   1.000
_cell.length_c   1.000
_cell.angle_alpha   90.00
_cell.angle_beta   90.00
_cell.angle_gamma   90.00
#
_symmetry.space_group_name_H-M   'P 1'
#
loop_
_entity.id
_entity.type
_entity.pdbx_description
1 polymer ?
#
loop_
_entity_poly.entity_id
_entity_poly.type
_entity_poly.pdbx_seq_one_letter_code
_entity_poly.pdbx_strand_id
1 'polypeptide(L)'
;MTAFELAVFVRIYRNDAPLWRDNVRKEVSLWVEHMVAPAELKACLDHMLARGWLLQRGDRLRASNEGRAIARPLMNGLIRMLDQGTRLVDVALMLSILRLPHDQLGSPVAEERS
;
A
#
# COMPACT_ATOMS: atom_id res chain seq x y z
N MET A 1 -14.46 -6.08 0.06
CA MET A 1 -13.44 -5.53 0.96
C MET A 1 -13.11 -4.14 0.45
N THR A 2 -13.35 -3.08 1.24
CA THR A 2 -12.97 -1.70 0.90
C THR A 2 -11.46 -1.49 1.07
N ALA A 3 -10.92 -0.36 0.59
CA ALA A 3 -9.50 -0.02 0.80
C ALA A 3 -9.16 0.10 2.29
N PHE A 4 -10.06 0.71 3.09
CA PHE A 4 -9.89 0.81 4.54
C PHE A 4 -9.94 -0.56 5.22
N GLU A 5 -10.92 -1.41 4.87
CA GLU A 5 -10.98 -2.79 5.37
C GLU A 5 -9.72 -3.58 5.02
N LEU A 6 -9.19 -3.41 3.80
CA LEU A 6 -7.96 -4.06 3.38
C LEU A 6 -6.77 -3.56 4.21
N ALA A 7 -6.66 -2.26 4.49
CA ALA A 7 -5.59 -1.71 5.32
C ALA A 7 -5.63 -2.31 6.75
N VAL A 8 -6.81 -2.31 7.38
CA VAL A 8 -7.02 -2.93 8.70
C VAL A 8 -6.70 -4.43 8.65
N PHE A 9 -7.19 -5.12 7.61
CA PHE A 9 -6.97 -6.55 7.43
C PHE A 9 -5.49 -6.89 7.25
N VAL A 10 -4.74 -6.12 6.45
CA VAL A 10 -3.31 -6.32 6.20
C VAL A 10 -2.51 -6.20 7.48
N ARG A 11 -2.85 -5.24 8.36
CA ARG A 11 -2.20 -5.13 9.67
C ARG A 11 -2.37 -6.41 10.51
N ILE A 12 -3.58 -6.99 10.50
CA ILE A 12 -3.90 -8.23 11.22
C ILE A 12 -3.27 -9.45 10.54
N TYR A 13 -3.29 -9.48 9.20
CA TYR A 13 -2.77 -10.57 8.37
C TYR A 13 -1.27 -10.83 8.57
N ARG A 14 -0.48 -9.75 8.69
CA ARG A 14 0.99 -9.78 8.82
C ARG A 14 1.48 -10.33 10.17
N ASN A 15 0.59 -10.51 11.14
CA ASN A 15 0.94 -10.99 12.47
C ASN A 15 0.44 -12.42 12.68
N ASP A 16 1.35 -13.32 13.04
CA ASP A 16 1.00 -14.70 13.38
C ASP A 16 0.30 -14.78 14.75
N ALA A 17 0.64 -13.86 15.65
CA ALA A 17 0.03 -13.69 16.95
C ALA A 17 -1.25 -12.84 16.88
N PRO A 18 -2.31 -13.17 17.64
CA PRO A 18 -3.51 -12.35 17.73
C PRO A 18 -3.20 -10.93 18.24
N LEU A 19 -3.71 -9.92 17.53
CA LEU A 19 -3.46 -8.50 17.81
C LEU A 19 -4.59 -7.84 18.60
N TRP A 20 -4.24 -6.94 19.51
CA TRP A 20 -5.19 -6.11 20.24
C TRP A 20 -5.83 -5.06 19.33
N ARG A 21 -7.14 -4.82 19.49
CA ARG A 21 -7.89 -3.82 18.73
C ARG A 21 -7.24 -2.43 18.76
N ASP A 22 -6.77 -2.00 19.93
CA ASP A 22 -6.11 -0.70 20.09
C ASP A 22 -4.79 -0.59 19.32
N ASN A 23 -4.02 -1.68 19.26
CA ASN A 23 -2.77 -1.71 18.50
C ASN A 23 -3.06 -1.64 17.00
N VAL A 24 -4.12 -2.29 16.53
CA VAL A 24 -4.57 -2.18 15.13
C VAL A 24 -4.98 -0.73 14.84
N ARG A 25 -5.76 -0.08 15.72
CA ARG A 25 -6.19 1.31 15.56
C ARG A 25 -5.01 2.27 15.42
N LYS A 26 -4.05 2.20 16.33
CA LYS A 26 -2.88 3.09 16.35
C LYS A 26 -2.09 2.98 15.05
N GLU A 27 -1.83 1.76 14.62
CA GLU A 27 -1.02 1.48 13.43
C GLU A 27 -1.72 1.86 12.14
N VAL A 28 -3.02 1.55 12.01
CA VAL A 28 -3.79 1.95 10.83
C VAL A 28 -3.93 3.48 10.77
N SER A 29 -4.07 4.16 11.91
CA SER A 29 -4.10 5.63 11.94
C SER A 29 -2.80 6.26 11.42
N LEU A 30 -1.66 5.59 11.62
CA LEU A 30 -0.39 6.03 11.03
C LEU A 30 -0.37 5.85 9.51
N TRP A 31 -1.02 4.83 8.97
CA TRP A 31 -1.03 4.55 7.53
C TRP A 31 -1.97 5.47 6.74
N VAL A 32 -3.09 5.89 7.35
CA VAL A 32 -4.08 6.76 6.69
C VAL A 32 -3.84 8.25 7.03
N GLU A 33 -2.73 8.57 7.70
CA GLU A 33 -2.33 9.93 8.10
C GLU A 33 -3.41 10.70 8.90
N HIS A 34 -4.40 10.00 9.45
CA HIS A 34 -5.44 10.56 10.32
C HIS A 34 -5.76 9.61 11.48
N MET A 35 -6.20 10.18 12.59
CA MET A 35 -6.69 9.40 13.73
C MET A 35 -8.02 8.72 13.37
N VAL A 36 -7.99 7.39 13.28
CA VAL A 36 -9.19 6.58 13.08
C VAL A 36 -10.04 6.61 14.34
N ALA A 37 -11.30 7.00 14.20
CA ALA A 37 -12.25 7.03 15.30
C ALA A 37 -12.50 5.60 15.82
N PRO A 38 -12.60 5.38 17.15
CA PRO A 38 -12.89 4.05 17.69
C PRO A 38 -14.17 3.42 17.12
N ALA A 39 -15.20 4.24 16.87
CA ALA A 39 -16.46 3.80 16.30
C ALA A 39 -16.32 3.33 14.83
N GLU A 40 -15.49 4.02 14.05
CA GLU A 40 -15.21 3.67 12.65
C GLU A 40 -14.46 2.35 12.56
N LEU A 41 -13.40 2.19 13.37
CA LEU A 41 -12.68 0.91 13.44
C LEU A 41 -13.62 -0.21 13.92
N LYS A 42 -14.46 0.05 14.92
CA LYS A 42 -15.42 -0.93 15.41
C LYS A 42 -16.38 -1.38 14.30
N ALA A 43 -16.99 -0.44 13.58
CA ALA A 43 -17.89 -0.76 12.46
C ALA A 43 -17.17 -1.58 11.38
N CYS A 44 -15.93 -1.22 11.04
CA CYS A 44 -15.10 -1.98 10.11
C CYS A 44 -14.83 -3.41 10.62
N LEU A 45 -14.44 -3.58 11.89
CA LEU A 45 -14.16 -4.88 12.49
C LEU A 45 -15.42 -5.75 12.56
N ASP A 46 -16.54 -5.19 13.00
CA ASP A 46 -17.82 -5.89 13.11
C ASP A 46 -18.27 -6.41 11.75
N HIS A 47 -18.10 -5.61 10.69
CA HIS A 47 -18.41 -6.04 9.33
C HIS A 47 -17.48 -7.17 8.83
N MET A 48 -16.17 -7.09 9.09
CA MET A 48 -15.24 -8.15 8.72
C MET A 48 -15.45 -9.45 9.52
N LEU A 49 -15.85 -9.34 10.78
CA LEU A 49 -16.22 -10.48 11.63
C LEU A 49 -17.51 -11.14 11.13
N ALA A 50 -18.53 -10.34 10.79
CA ALA A 50 -19.80 -10.83 10.23
C ALA A 50 -19.60 -11.59 8.91
N ARG A 51 -18.57 -11.22 8.14
CA ARG A 51 -18.19 -11.90 6.89
C ARG A 51 -17.23 -13.08 7.07
N GLY A 52 -16.87 -13.44 8.30
CA GLY A 52 -15.96 -14.56 8.58
C GLY A 52 -14.51 -14.30 8.20
N TRP A 53 -14.13 -13.06 7.85
CA TRP A 53 -12.75 -12.73 7.44
C TRP A 53 -11.81 -12.67 8.64
N LEU A 54 -12.32 -12.30 9.81
CA LEU A 54 -11.58 -12.26 11.06
C LEU A 54 -12.12 -13.28 12.05
N LEU A 55 -11.23 -13.72 12.93
CA LEU A 55 -11.54 -14.49 14.13
C LEU A 55 -11.25 -13.59 15.34
N GLN A 56 -12.19 -13.55 16.28
CA GLN A 56 -12.06 -12.79 17.51
C GLN A 56 -11.97 -13.73 18.72
N ARG A 57 -11.01 -13.47 19.61
CA ARG A 57 -10.93 -14.10 20.93
C ARG A 57 -10.74 -13.01 21.98
N GLY A 58 -11.83 -12.66 22.66
CA GLY A 58 -11.87 -11.49 23.53
C GLY A 58 -11.55 -10.22 22.75
N ASP A 59 -10.50 -9.51 23.16
CA ASP A 59 -10.08 -8.26 22.51
C ASP A 59 -9.00 -8.43 21.44
N ARG A 60 -8.67 -9.68 21.12
CA ARG A 60 -7.66 -10.03 20.13
C ARG A 60 -8.27 -10.49 18.82
N LEU A 61 -7.65 -10.08 17.73
CA LEU A 61 -8.06 -10.34 16.36
C LEU A 61 -7.02 -11.17 15.63
N ARG A 62 -7.48 -12.09 14.80
CA ARG A 62 -6.65 -12.90 13.90
C ARG A 62 -7.35 -13.03 12.54
N ALA A 63 -6.57 -13.05 11.46
CA ALA A 63 -7.11 -13.33 10.13
C ALA A 63 -7.54 -14.80 10.02
N SER A 64 -8.76 -15.05 9.53
CA SER A 64 -9.24 -16.39 9.21
C SER A 64 -8.62 -16.89 7.90
N ASN A 65 -8.73 -18.19 7.62
CA ASN A 65 -8.27 -18.75 6.34
C ASN A 65 -9.07 -18.18 5.15
N GLU A 66 -10.37 -17.97 5.32
CA GLU A 66 -11.24 -17.37 4.31
C GLU A 66 -10.87 -15.91 4.03
N GLY A 67 -10.64 -15.12 5.09
CA GLY A 67 -10.14 -13.76 4.94
C GLY A 67 -8.79 -13.72 4.23
N ARG A 68 -7.87 -14.65 4.54
CA ARG A 68 -6.58 -14.79 3.86
C ARG A 68 -6.75 -15.13 2.37
N ALA A 69 -7.70 -15.99 2.02
CA ALA A 69 -7.98 -16.35 0.64
C ALA A 69 -8.50 -15.15 -0.18
N ILE A 70 -9.38 -14.33 0.42
CA ILE A 70 -9.95 -13.14 -0.23
C ILE A 70 -8.93 -12.00 -0.33
N ALA A 71 -8.09 -11.81 0.69
CA ALA A 71 -7.10 -10.73 0.70
C ALA A 71 -5.89 -11.01 -0.22
N ARG A 72 -5.53 -12.29 -0.44
CA ARG A 72 -4.37 -12.68 -1.25
C ARG A 72 -4.37 -12.09 -2.68
N PRO A 73 -5.44 -12.21 -3.49
CA PRO A 73 -5.47 -11.60 -4.81
C PRO A 73 -5.39 -10.07 -4.76
N LEU A 74 -6.00 -9.43 -3.76
CA LEU A 74 -5.93 -7.97 -3.58
C LEU A 74 -4.50 -7.51 -3.28
N MET A 75 -3.80 -8.21 -2.38
CA MET A 75 -2.40 -7.95 -2.06
C MET A 75 -1.48 -8.14 -3.27
N ASN A 76 -1.68 -9.22 -4.03
CA ASN A 76 -0.94 -9.46 -5.26
C ASN A 76 -1.20 -8.37 -6.30
N GLY A 77 -2.44 -7.88 -6.40
CA GLY A 77 -2.80 -6.75 -7.24
C GLY A 77 -2.04 -5.48 -6.87
N LEU A 78 -2.04 -5.11 -5.57
CA LEU A 78 -1.31 -3.95 -5.06
C LEU A 78 0.20 -4.06 -5.35
N ILE A 79 0.81 -5.23 -5.10
CA ILE A 79 2.23 -5.45 -5.38
C ILE A 79 2.54 -5.27 -6.87
N ARG A 80 1.70 -5.81 -7.76
CA ARG A 80 1.89 -5.67 -9.20
C ARG A 80 1.72 -4.23 -9.67
N MET A 81 0.75 -3.50 -9.12
CA MET A 81 0.58 -2.08 -9.43
C MET A 81 1.81 -1.26 -9.01
N LEU A 82 2.34 -1.52 -7.81
CA LEU A 82 3.56 -0.87 -7.33
C LEU A 82 4.77 -1.22 -8.20
N ASP A 83 4.95 -2.50 -8.57
CA ASP A 83 6.03 -2.95 -9.47
C ASP A 83 5.96 -2.24 -10.83
N GLN A 84 4.77 -2.14 -11.42
CA GLN A 84 4.57 -1.42 -12.68
C GLN A 84 4.86 0.08 -12.54
N GLY A 85 4.43 0.70 -11.44
CA GLY A 85 4.72 2.11 -11.14
C GLY A 85 6.23 2.37 -11.07
N THR A 86 6.98 1.52 -10.35
CA THR A 86 8.44 1.64 -10.25
C THR A 86 9.11 1.53 -11.62
N ARG A 87 8.68 0.58 -12.46
CA ARG A 87 9.21 0.45 -13.84
C ARG A 87 8.95 1.69 -14.68
N LEU A 88 7.79 2.35 -14.50
CA LEU A 88 7.50 3.60 -15.20
C LEU A 88 8.43 4.73 -14.75
N VAL A 89 8.81 4.77 -13.46
CA VAL A 89 9.81 5.72 -12.95
C VAL A 89 11.17 5.47 -13.61
N ASP A 90 11.60 4.21 -13.74
CA ASP A 90 12.85 3.86 -14.42
C ASP A 90 12.86 4.29 -15.89
N VAL A 91 11.75 4.09 -16.59
CA VAL A 91 11.58 4.55 -17.98
C VAL A 91 11.64 6.07 -18.05
N ALA A 92 10.97 6.79 -17.15
CA ALA A 92 10.99 8.24 -17.10
C ALA A 92 12.42 8.78 -16.84
N LEU A 93 13.18 8.11 -15.98
CA LEU A 93 14.60 8.40 -15.75
C LEU A 93 15.44 8.17 -17.01
N MET A 94 15.27 7.03 -17.69
CA MET A 94 16.00 6.73 -18.94
C MET A 94 15.68 7.76 -20.04
N LEU A 95 14.42 8.15 -20.19
CA LEU A 95 14.02 9.19 -21.15
C LEU A 95 14.62 10.55 -20.80
N SER A 96 14.72 10.89 -19.51
CA SER A 96 15.40 12.10 -19.06
C SER A 96 16.89 12.06 -19.37
N ILE A 97 17.55 10.91 -19.18
CA ILE A 97 18.95 10.68 -19.57
C ILE A 97 19.16 10.82 -21.06
N LEU A 98 18.24 10.36 -21.92
CA LEU A 98 18.35 10.50 -23.38
C LEU A 98 18.10 11.93 -23.87
N ARG A 99 17.37 12.76 -23.11
CA ARG A 99 17.20 14.18 -23.41
C ARG A 99 18.44 15.00 -23.06
N LEU A 100 19.16 14.63 -22.00
CA LEU A 100 20.42 15.28 -21.59
C LEU A 100 21.51 15.38 -22.68
N PRO A 101 21.77 14.37 -23.52
CA PRO A 101 22.76 14.47 -24.58
C PRO A 101 22.30 15.33 -25.75
N HIS A 102 20.99 15.49 -26.01
CA HIS A 102 20.52 16.34 -27.11
C HIS A 102 20.77 17.84 -26.82
N ASP A 103 20.68 18.25 -25.55
CA ASP A 103 20.96 19.64 -25.14
C ASP A 103 22.46 19.91 -24.97
N GLN A 104 23.30 18.90 -24.70
CA GLN A 104 24.76 19.07 -24.55
C GLN A 104 25.57 18.88 -25.85
N LEU A 105 25.02 18.19 -26.85
CA LEU A 105 25.65 17.99 -28.16
C LEU A 105 25.32 19.10 -29.18
N GLY A 106 24.43 20.02 -28.82
CA GLY A 106 23.99 21.14 -29.66
C GLY A 106 24.81 22.42 -29.54
N SER A 107 26.06 22.37 -29.06
CA SER A 107 26.95 23.53 -29.12
C SER A 107 27.75 23.47 -30.42
N PRO A 108 27.38 24.24 -31.47
CA PRO A 108 28.25 24.37 -32.64
C PRO A 108 29.55 25.04 -32.20
N VAL A 109 30.65 24.44 -32.62
CA VAL A 109 31.99 25.03 -32.63
C VAL A 109 31.85 26.46 -33.15
N ALA A 110 32.20 27.43 -32.31
CA ALA A 110 32.41 28.80 -32.75
C ALA A 110 33.59 28.78 -33.72
N GLU A 111 33.30 28.65 -35.01
CA GLU A 111 34.28 28.89 -36.07
C GLU A 111 34.72 30.35 -35.98
N GLU A 112 36.04 30.52 -35.96
CA GLU A 112 36.75 31.77 -36.13
C GLU A 112 36.23 32.56 -37.35
N ARG A 113 36.06 33.88 -37.20
CA ARG A 113 36.69 34.95 -38.00
C ARG A 113 35.90 36.26 -37.92
N SER A 114 36.50 37.28 -37.31
CA SER A 114 36.99 38.46 -38.03
C SER A 114 37.83 39.35 -37.13
#